data_AF-A0A093Z4W8-F1
#
_entry.id   AF-A0A093Z4W8-F1
#
_cell.length_a   1.000
_cell.length_b   1.000
_cell.length_c   1.000
_cell.angle_alpha   90.00
_cell.angle_beta   90.00
_cell.angle_gamma   90.00
#
_symmetry.space_group_name_H-M   'P 1'
#
loop_
_entity.id
_entity.type
_entity.pdbx_description
1 polymer ?
#
loop_
_entity_poly.entity_id
_entity_poly.type
_entity_poly.pdbx_seq_one_letter_code
_entity_poly.pdbx_strand_id
1 'polypeptide(L)'
;MINNSRLEYIFIRSCILFLHYLTPVSIIYTAFLIVSYSFGIPRPHIPLAINLIAVAETLFYFVVFLPYSAYLQRAAVHPPVPSRPERKALFEKCYKFIPDPDTYLDRWFLGAPQEEIKRENVKEFIQWAFFNCAGEPGDDDEELEEYVDAYETLVGRKFEPGRGKAESLRLTLDPIDMLHRSLACASALLTCSPTSGCSAPGSIFTAPRSPASSHCSPSAHKPS
;
A
#
# COMPACT_ATOMS: atom_id res chain seq x y z
N MET A 1 -27.53 -4.26 -6.14
CA MET A 1 -28.04 -2.99 -6.68
C MET A 1 -28.06 -1.98 -5.55
N ILE A 2 -27.11 -1.04 -5.52
CA ILE A 2 -27.20 0.13 -4.65
C ILE A 2 -28.32 1.01 -5.24
N ASN A 3 -29.29 1.42 -4.44
CA ASN A 3 -30.38 2.25 -4.93
C ASN A 3 -29.82 3.68 -5.08
N ASN A 4 -29.95 4.29 -6.26
CA ASN A 4 -29.22 5.51 -6.65
C ASN A 4 -29.83 6.80 -6.06
N SER A 5 -30.38 6.75 -4.85
CA SER A 5 -30.93 7.91 -4.16
C SER A 5 -29.82 8.75 -3.53
N ARG A 6 -29.85 10.07 -3.75
CA ARG A 6 -28.89 11.01 -3.14
C ARG A 6 -28.84 10.88 -1.61
N LEU A 7 -29.96 10.50 -0.99
CA LEU A 7 -30.05 10.30 0.46
C LEU A 7 -29.23 9.08 0.92
N GLU A 8 -29.22 7.99 0.17
CA GLU A 8 -28.42 6.80 0.51
C GLU A 8 -26.93 7.10 0.39
N TYR A 9 -26.53 7.85 -0.64
CA TYR A 9 -25.15 8.30 -0.79
C TYR A 9 -24.71 9.20 0.39
N ILE A 10 -25.54 10.18 0.77
CA ILE A 10 -25.27 11.04 1.92
C ILE A 10 -25.21 10.22 3.22
N PHE A 11 -26.12 9.27 3.39
CA PHE A 11 -26.16 8.39 4.55
C PHE A 11 -24.88 7.56 4.68
N ILE A 12 -24.48 6.87 3.61
CA ILE A 12 -23.24 6.06 3.58
C ILE A 12 -22.02 6.94 3.88
N ARG A 13 -21.92 8.11 3.24
CA ARG A 13 -20.79 9.03 3.45
C ARG A 13 -20.75 9.55 4.89
N SER A 14 -21.89 9.89 5.47
CA SER A 14 -21.99 10.28 6.87
C SER A 14 -21.59 9.15 7.83
N CYS A 15 -22.00 7.91 7.56
CA CYS A 15 -21.58 6.75 8.36
C CYS A 15 -20.07 6.52 8.28
N ILE A 16 -19.47 6.62 7.09
CA ILE A 16 -18.01 6.48 6.91
C ILE A 16 -17.27 7.57 7.70
N LEU A 17 -17.71 8.83 7.57
CA LEU A 17 -17.11 9.94 8.30
C LEU A 17 -17.26 9.74 9.80
N PHE A 18 -18.45 9.39 10.29
CA PHE A 18 -18.70 9.13 11.71
C PHE A 18 -17.76 8.04 12.25
N LEU A 19 -17.63 6.90 11.55
CA LEU A 19 -16.77 5.80 11.97
C LEU A 19 -15.28 6.14 11.91
N HIS A 20 -14.87 7.02 10.99
CA HIS A 20 -13.49 7.50 10.86
C HIS A 20 -13.14 8.50 11.98
N TYR A 21 -14.07 9.38 12.35
CA TYR A 21 -13.88 10.35 13.44
C TYR A 21 -14.12 9.77 14.84
N LEU A 22 -14.75 8.61 14.96
CA LEU A 22 -15.01 7.96 16.24
C LEU A 22 -13.72 7.71 17.04
N THR A 23 -12.66 7.22 16.38
CA THR A 23 -11.38 6.94 17.02
C THR A 23 -10.68 8.20 17.53
N PRO A 24 -10.43 9.26 16.73
CA PRO A 24 -9.77 10.47 17.23
C PRO A 24 -10.60 11.17 18.33
N VAL A 25 -11.94 11.18 18.22
CA VAL A 25 -12.81 11.72 19.27
C VAL A 25 -12.67 10.91 20.57
N SER A 26 -12.64 9.59 20.47
CA SER A 26 -12.46 8.70 21.64
C SER A 26 -11.10 8.91 22.32
N ILE A 27 -10.04 9.12 21.54
CA ILE A 27 -8.69 9.42 22.06
C ILE A 27 -8.67 10.77 22.79
N ILE A 28 -9.22 11.83 22.17
CA ILE A 28 -9.29 13.17 22.78
C ILE A 28 -10.11 13.12 24.07
N TYR A 29 -11.25 12.43 24.05
CA TYR A 29 -12.10 12.26 25.22
C TYR A 29 -11.38 11.52 26.36
N THR A 30 -10.73 10.40 26.06
CA THR A 30 -9.97 9.63 27.05
C THR A 30 -8.81 10.45 27.63
N ALA A 31 -8.10 11.21 26.79
CA ALA A 31 -7.05 12.13 27.25
C ALA A 31 -7.60 13.23 28.17
N PHE A 32 -8.75 13.82 27.84
CA PHE A 32 -9.43 14.80 28.70
C PHE A 32 -9.81 14.21 30.06
N LEU A 33 -10.29 12.96 30.10
CA LEU A 33 -10.58 12.27 31.37
C LEU A 33 -9.32 12.04 32.23
N ILE A 34 -8.19 11.70 31.61
CA ILE A 34 -6.91 11.52 32.30
C ILE A 34 -6.43 12.86 32.88
N VAL A 35 -6.47 13.93 32.08
CA VAL A 35 -6.05 15.28 32.51
C VAL A 35 -6.95 15.79 33.64
N SER A 36 -8.27 15.69 33.49
CA SER A 36 -9.20 16.13 34.54
C SER A 36 -9.01 15.36 35.85
N TYR A 37 -8.68 14.06 35.78
CA TYR A 37 -8.30 13.30 36.96
C TYR A 37 -7.02 13.82 37.62
N SER A 38 -5.97 14.08 36.83
CA SER A 38 -4.69 14.58 37.34
C SER A 38 -4.78 15.98 37.97
N PHE A 39 -5.66 16.84 37.45
CA PHE A 39 -5.85 18.22 37.93
C PHE A 39 -7.03 18.39 38.90
N GLY A 40 -7.71 17.30 39.29
CA GLY A 40 -8.83 17.35 40.23
C GLY A 40 -10.07 18.10 39.71
N ILE A 41 -10.24 18.19 38.38
CA ILE A 41 -11.36 18.88 37.75
C ILE A 41 -12.62 17.99 37.84
N PRO A 42 -13.81 18.54 38.18
CA PRO A 42 -15.05 17.78 38.23
C PRO A 42 -15.36 17.10 36.90
N ARG A 43 -15.69 15.81 36.93
CA ARG A 43 -16.00 15.03 35.73
C ARG A 43 -17.43 15.31 35.25
N PRO A 44 -17.65 15.44 33.94
CA PRO A 44 -19.00 15.49 33.40
C PRO A 44 -19.73 14.16 33.64
N HIS A 45 -21.03 14.23 33.92
CA HIS A 45 -21.86 13.04 34.20
C HIS A 45 -22.24 12.33 32.89
N ILE A 46 -21.30 11.57 32.33
CA ILE A 46 -21.46 10.82 31.08
C ILE A 46 -21.81 9.35 31.37
N PRO A 47 -22.73 8.71 30.62
CA PRO A 47 -23.07 7.30 30.78
C PRO A 47 -21.85 6.38 30.77
N LEU A 48 -21.88 5.34 31.61
CA LEU A 48 -20.80 4.35 31.73
C LEU A 48 -20.48 3.68 30.38
N ALA A 49 -21.51 3.38 29.58
CA ALA A 49 -21.33 2.74 28.27
C ALA A 49 -20.47 3.57 27.31
N ILE A 50 -20.65 4.90 27.28
CA ILE A 50 -19.87 5.78 26.41
C ILE A 50 -18.40 5.81 26.86
N ASN A 51 -18.17 5.88 28.17
CA ASN A 51 -16.82 5.79 28.74
C ASN A 51 -16.13 4.47 28.35
N LEU A 52 -16.83 3.34 28.49
CA LEU A 52 -16.29 2.03 28.15
C LEU A 52 -15.94 1.93 26.66
N ILE A 53 -16.82 2.40 25.77
CA ILE A 53 -16.57 2.40 24.32
C ILE A 53 -15.36 3.28 23.99
N ALA A 54 -15.29 4.50 24.53
CA ALA A 54 -14.20 5.43 24.22
C ALA A 54 -12.84 4.91 24.70
N VAL A 55 -12.79 4.29 25.90
CA VAL A 55 -11.58 3.67 26.42
C VAL A 55 -11.21 2.43 25.61
N ALA A 56 -12.16 1.57 25.26
CA ALA A 56 -11.92 0.38 24.44
C ALA A 56 -11.40 0.74 23.04
N GLU A 57 -11.99 1.75 22.39
CA GLU A 57 -11.57 2.26 21.09
C GLU A 57 -10.15 2.84 21.15
N THR A 58 -9.85 3.61 22.19
CA THR A 58 -8.52 4.18 22.43
C THR A 58 -7.48 3.08 22.64
N LEU A 59 -7.76 2.10 23.50
CA LEU A 59 -6.87 0.97 23.73
C LEU A 59 -6.67 0.14 22.47
N PHE A 60 -7.73 -0.12 21.70
CA PHE A 60 -7.63 -0.84 20.44
C PHE A 60 -6.68 -0.11 19.46
N TYR A 61 -6.79 1.21 19.34
CA TYR A 61 -5.89 2.00 18.50
C TYR A 61 -4.42 1.86 18.94
N PHE A 62 -4.12 2.08 20.21
CA PHE A 62 -2.73 2.10 20.70
C PHE A 62 -2.11 0.71 20.85
N VAL A 63 -2.87 -0.29 21.30
CA VAL A 63 -2.36 -1.62 21.68
C VAL A 63 -2.44 -2.62 20.53
N VAL A 64 -3.37 -2.45 19.60
CA VAL A 64 -3.54 -3.37 18.47
C VAL A 64 -3.12 -2.71 17.18
N PHE A 65 -3.77 -1.61 16.79
CA PHE A 65 -3.56 -1.02 15.47
C PHE A 65 -2.14 -0.47 15.27
N LEU A 66 -1.63 0.35 16.19
CA LEU A 66 -0.27 0.90 16.06
C LEU A 66 0.84 -0.16 15.99
N PRO A 67 0.94 -1.13 16.92
CA PRO A 67 2.00 -2.13 16.84
C PRO A 67 1.83 -3.06 15.65
N TYR A 68 0.59 -3.39 15.27
CA TYR A 68 0.32 -4.19 14.08
C TYR A 68 0.71 -3.45 12.79
N SER A 69 0.39 -2.15 12.70
CA SER A 69 0.84 -1.30 11.60
C SER A 69 2.36 -1.21 11.54
N ALA A 70 3.02 -0.98 12.68
CA ALA A 70 4.48 -0.95 12.73
C ALA A 70 5.10 -2.30 12.34
N TYR A 71 4.46 -3.42 12.67
CA TYR A 71 4.90 -4.75 12.26
C TYR A 71 4.75 -4.96 10.74
N LEU A 72 3.61 -4.59 10.16
CA LEU A 72 3.34 -4.74 8.72
C LEU A 72 4.18 -3.81 7.84
N GLN A 73 4.57 -2.64 8.33
CA GLN A 73 5.48 -1.74 7.61
C GLN A 73 6.95 -2.20 7.62
N ARG A 74 7.27 -3.31 8.28
CA ARG A 74 8.63 -3.86 8.21
C ARG A 74 8.90 -4.35 6.80
N ALA A 75 10.13 -4.14 6.34
CA ALA A 75 10.58 -4.64 5.05
C ALA A 75 10.25 -6.13 4.92
N ALA A 76 9.58 -6.48 3.83
CA ALA A 76 9.20 -7.86 3.57
C ALA A 76 10.46 -8.72 3.44
N VAL A 77 10.45 -9.90 4.08
CA VAL A 77 11.52 -10.87 3.92
C VAL A 77 11.31 -11.57 2.59
N HIS A 78 12.10 -11.21 1.60
CA HIS A 78 12.03 -11.81 0.27
C HIS A 78 12.75 -13.16 0.24
N PRO A 79 12.26 -14.12 -0.58
CA PRO A 79 13.08 -15.27 -0.93
C PRO A 79 14.41 -14.80 -1.56
N PRO A 80 15.48 -15.61 -1.48
CA PRO A 80 16.74 -15.26 -2.10
C PRO A 80 16.53 -14.93 -3.58
N VAL A 81 17.22 -13.90 -4.07
CA VAL A 81 17.13 -13.47 -5.46
C VAL A 81 17.48 -14.67 -6.36
N PRO A 82 16.63 -15.01 -7.35
CA PRO A 82 16.91 -16.11 -8.27
C PRO A 82 18.23 -15.88 -9.01
N SER A 83 18.86 -16.96 -9.44
CA SER A 83 20.08 -16.85 -10.26
C SER A 83 19.78 -16.18 -11.60
N ARG A 84 20.79 -15.54 -12.23
CA ARG A 84 20.67 -14.93 -13.56
C ARG A 84 19.92 -15.78 -14.61
N PRO A 85 20.23 -17.08 -14.81
CA PRO A 85 19.49 -17.89 -15.78
C PRO A 85 18.02 -18.10 -15.40
N GLU A 86 17.71 -18.22 -14.10
CA GLU A 86 16.33 -18.34 -13.62
C GLU A 86 15.56 -17.02 -13.79
N ARG A 87 16.20 -15.87 -13.52
CA ARG A 87 15.62 -14.54 -13.76
C ARG A 87 15.27 -14.36 -15.24
N LYS A 88 16.19 -14.71 -16.14
CA LYS A 88 15.96 -14.62 -17.59
C LYS A 88 14.82 -15.53 -18.05
N ALA A 89 14.77 -16.78 -17.57
CA ALA A 89 13.68 -17.69 -17.88
C ALA A 89 12.32 -17.18 -17.36
N LEU A 90 12.30 -16.57 -16.17
CA LEU A 90 11.10 -15.95 -15.60
C LEU A 90 10.66 -14.74 -16.42
N PHE A 91 11.59 -13.87 -16.81
CA PHE A 91 11.34 -12.73 -17.68
C PHE A 91 10.71 -13.21 -19.00
N GLU A 92 11.39 -14.08 -19.75
CA GLU A 92 10.89 -14.58 -21.04
C GLU A 92 9.50 -15.22 -20.90
N LYS A 93 9.27 -15.97 -19.82
CA LYS A 93 7.97 -16.57 -19.55
C LYS A 93 6.89 -15.52 -19.33
N CYS A 94 7.12 -14.53 -18.47
CA CYS A 94 6.12 -13.50 -18.17
C CYS A 94 5.80 -12.65 -19.40
N TYR A 95 6.84 -12.15 -20.08
CA TYR A 95 6.69 -11.20 -21.18
C TYR A 95 6.12 -11.82 -22.46
N LYS A 96 6.31 -13.12 -22.70
CA LYS A 96 5.73 -13.83 -23.85
C LYS A 96 4.19 -13.87 -23.84
N PHE A 97 3.57 -13.80 -22.67
CA PHE A 97 2.11 -13.90 -22.54
C PHE A 97 1.42 -12.54 -22.36
N ILE A 98 2.15 -11.43 -22.48
CA ILE A 98 1.56 -10.09 -22.38
C ILE A 98 0.88 -9.76 -23.72
N PRO A 99 -0.45 -9.62 -23.77
CA PRO A 99 -1.17 -9.37 -25.01
C PRO A 99 -1.01 -7.92 -25.51
N ASP A 100 -0.86 -6.97 -24.59
CA ASP A 100 -0.67 -5.54 -24.89
C ASP A 100 0.38 -4.94 -23.92
N PRO A 101 1.66 -4.86 -24.37
CA PRO A 101 2.77 -4.39 -23.55
C PRO A 101 2.65 -2.92 -23.10
N ASP A 102 2.11 -2.03 -23.94
CA ASP A 102 1.97 -0.61 -23.59
C ASP A 102 0.93 -0.43 -22.48
N THR A 103 -0.27 -1.00 -22.65
CA THR A 103 -1.32 -0.94 -21.63
C THR A 103 -0.93 -1.69 -20.36
N TYR A 104 -0.15 -2.78 -20.47
CA TYR A 104 0.37 -3.48 -19.31
C TYR A 104 1.27 -2.56 -18.49
N LEU A 105 2.20 -1.85 -19.14
CA LEU A 105 3.09 -0.91 -18.48
C LEU A 105 2.31 0.24 -17.83
N ASP A 106 1.39 0.88 -18.56
CA ASP A 106 0.58 1.99 -18.03
C ASP A 106 -0.14 1.63 -16.73
N ARG A 107 -0.69 0.41 -16.66
CA ARG A 107 -1.38 -0.07 -15.45
C ARG A 107 -0.44 -0.21 -14.26
N TRP A 108 0.81 -0.63 -14.49
CA TRP A 108 1.84 -0.69 -13.45
C TRP A 108 2.34 0.70 -13.03
N PHE A 109 2.24 1.70 -13.91
CA PHE A 109 2.55 3.10 -13.63
C PHE A 109 1.32 3.94 -13.27
N LEU A 110 0.29 3.33 -12.67
CA LEU A 110 -0.90 4.02 -12.14
C LEU A 110 -1.69 4.80 -13.22
N GLY A 111 -1.61 4.39 -14.48
CA GLY A 111 -2.24 5.08 -15.61
C GLY A 111 -1.52 6.36 -16.04
N ALA A 112 -0.22 6.50 -15.73
CA ALA A 112 0.60 7.60 -16.22
C ALA A 112 0.63 7.63 -17.76
N PRO A 113 0.73 8.83 -18.37
CA PRO A 113 0.90 8.93 -19.81
C PRO A 113 2.26 8.35 -20.22
N GLN A 114 2.32 7.68 -21.37
CA GLN A 114 3.51 7.00 -21.88
C GLN A 114 4.73 7.91 -22.08
N GLU A 115 4.52 9.22 -22.23
CA GLU A 115 5.57 10.25 -22.34
C GLU A 115 6.31 10.47 -21.00
N GLU A 116 5.64 10.20 -19.88
CA GLU A 116 6.21 10.30 -18.53
C GLU A 116 6.91 9.01 -18.09
N ILE A 117 6.74 7.90 -18.83
CA ILE A 117 7.41 6.63 -18.58
C ILE A 117 8.69 6.58 -19.41
N LYS A 118 9.83 6.79 -18.74
CA LYS A 118 11.15 6.80 -19.37
C LYS A 118 11.95 5.55 -19.03
N ARG A 119 13.10 5.40 -19.69
CA ARG A 119 13.94 4.21 -19.59
C ARG A 119 14.33 3.86 -18.15
N GLU A 120 14.69 4.86 -17.34
CA GLU A 120 15.03 4.65 -15.93
C GLU A 120 13.84 4.17 -15.09
N ASN A 121 12.61 4.63 -15.40
CA ASN A 121 11.41 4.19 -14.69
C ASN A 121 11.13 2.70 -14.97
N VAL A 122 11.27 2.28 -16.23
CA VAL A 122 11.10 0.88 -16.64
C VAL A 122 12.18 0.00 -16.01
N LYS A 123 13.41 0.50 -15.96
CA LYS A 123 14.54 -0.15 -15.30
C LYS A 123 14.25 -0.45 -13.82
N GLU A 124 13.78 0.55 -13.07
CA GLU A 124 13.35 0.38 -11.67
C GLU A 124 12.19 -0.60 -11.52
N PHE A 125 11.23 -0.58 -12.44
CA PHE A 125 10.11 -1.51 -12.43
C PHE A 125 10.59 -2.97 -12.60
N ILE A 126 11.48 -3.24 -13.56
CA ILE A 126 12.03 -4.57 -13.78
C ILE A 126 12.90 -5.01 -12.59
N GLN A 127 13.70 -4.10 -12.03
CA GLN A 127 14.51 -4.37 -10.86
C GLN A 127 13.65 -4.83 -9.68
N TRP A 128 12.57 -4.10 -9.41
CA TRP A 128 11.61 -4.52 -8.40
C TRP A 128 10.98 -5.89 -8.75
N ALA A 129 10.49 -6.06 -9.97
CA ALA A 129 9.70 -7.23 -10.37
C ALA A 129 10.49 -8.56 -10.36
N PHE A 130 11.76 -8.53 -10.75
CA PHE A 130 12.58 -9.76 -10.89
C PHE A 130 13.69 -9.89 -9.87
N PHE A 131 14.18 -8.78 -9.32
CA PHE A 131 15.27 -8.78 -8.33
C PHE A 131 14.76 -8.55 -6.90
N ASN A 132 13.49 -8.18 -6.69
CA ASN A 132 12.93 -7.81 -5.38
C ASN A 132 13.74 -6.73 -4.67
N CYS A 133 14.36 -5.83 -5.43
CA CYS A 133 15.28 -4.81 -4.94
C CYS A 133 14.85 -3.41 -5.41
N ALA A 134 15.32 -2.38 -4.70
CA ALA A 134 15.21 -0.99 -5.11
C ALA A 134 16.56 -0.28 -4.98
N GLY A 135 16.70 0.83 -5.70
CA GLY A 135 17.88 1.69 -5.67
C GLY A 135 18.88 1.34 -6.75
N GLU A 136 20.12 1.78 -6.57
CA GLU A 136 21.12 1.68 -7.63
C GLU A 136 21.39 0.22 -8.05
N PRO A 137 21.38 -0.08 -9.35
CA PRO A 137 21.43 -1.44 -9.90
C PRO A 137 22.76 -2.19 -9.70
N GLY A 138 23.81 -1.52 -9.20
CA GLY A 138 25.06 -2.19 -8.79
C GLY A 138 25.68 -3.02 -9.91
N ASP A 139 26.07 -4.27 -9.59
CA ASP A 139 26.69 -5.21 -10.53
C ASP A 139 25.70 -5.85 -11.52
N ASP A 140 24.39 -5.78 -11.26
CA ASP A 140 23.34 -6.36 -12.11
C ASP A 140 22.85 -5.37 -13.19
N ASP A 141 23.48 -4.20 -13.31
CA ASP A 141 23.07 -3.12 -14.22
C ASP A 141 23.03 -3.57 -15.69
N GLU A 142 24.05 -4.29 -16.13
CA GLU A 142 24.14 -4.81 -17.50
C GLU A 142 22.99 -5.79 -17.82
N GLU A 143 22.63 -6.66 -16.88
CA GLU A 143 21.50 -7.58 -17.05
C GLU A 143 20.17 -6.83 -17.09
N LEU A 144 20.04 -5.77 -16.30
CA LEU A 144 18.82 -4.97 -16.25
C LEU A 144 18.62 -4.18 -17.55
N GLU A 145 19.71 -3.66 -18.13
CA GLU A 145 19.73 -3.05 -19.45
C GLU A 145 19.31 -4.05 -20.55
N GLU A 146 19.80 -5.30 -20.51
CA GLU A 146 19.36 -6.38 -21.42
C GLU A 146 17.83 -6.60 -21.35
N TYR A 147 17.24 -6.56 -20.15
CA TYR A 147 15.79 -6.72 -19.98
C TYR A 147 14.98 -5.52 -20.47
N VAL A 148 15.49 -4.30 -20.27
CA VAL A 148 14.86 -3.08 -20.79
C VAL A 148 14.85 -3.11 -22.32
N ASP A 149 15.97 -3.47 -22.96
CA ASP A 149 16.07 -3.56 -24.42
C ASP A 149 15.16 -4.66 -25.01
N ALA A 150 15.06 -5.80 -24.31
CA ALA A 150 14.11 -6.85 -24.67
C ALA A 150 12.65 -6.35 -24.55
N TYR A 151 12.36 -5.51 -23.56
CA TYR A 151 11.03 -4.93 -23.40
C TYR A 151 10.72 -3.87 -24.47
N GLU A 152 11.67 -3.00 -24.82
CA GLU A 152 11.55 -2.06 -25.94
C GLU A 152 11.24 -2.78 -27.25
N THR A 153 11.88 -3.93 -27.46
CA THR A 153 11.63 -4.79 -28.63
C THR A 153 10.20 -5.37 -28.63
N LEU A 154 9.68 -5.73 -27.45
CA LEU A 154 8.32 -6.25 -27.29
C LEU A 154 7.25 -5.17 -27.54
N VAL A 155 7.49 -3.96 -27.05
CA VAL A 155 6.59 -2.81 -27.24
C VAL A 155 6.67 -2.28 -28.68
N GLY A 156 7.83 -2.43 -29.34
CA GLY A 156 8.07 -1.93 -30.69
C GLY A 156 8.43 -0.44 -30.74
N ARG A 157 8.80 0.16 -29.61
CA ARG A 157 9.31 1.53 -29.51
C ARG A 157 10.40 1.63 -28.46
N LYS A 158 11.24 2.67 -28.59
CA LYS A 158 12.25 3.00 -27.58
C LYS A 158 11.68 3.97 -26.55
N PHE A 159 12.06 3.79 -25.30
CA PHE A 159 11.74 4.75 -24.25
C PHE A 159 12.69 5.95 -24.32
N GLU A 160 12.20 7.12 -23.94
CA GLU A 160 13.08 8.29 -23.85
C GLU A 160 14.17 8.08 -22.78
N PRO A 161 15.40 8.57 -23.02
CA PRO A 161 16.45 8.50 -22.02
C PRO A 161 16.12 9.38 -20.82
N GLY A 162 16.62 8.96 -19.65
CA GLY A 162 16.47 9.66 -18.38
C GLY A 162 15.27 9.22 -17.56
N ARG A 163 14.95 10.00 -16.52
CA ARG A 163 13.89 9.71 -15.56
C ARG A 163 12.68 10.60 -15.79
N GLY A 164 11.54 9.98 -16.00
CA GLY A 164 10.26 10.66 -16.10
C GLY A 164 9.59 10.84 -14.74
N LYS A 165 8.40 11.45 -14.74
CA LYS A 165 7.63 11.75 -13.52
C LYS A 165 6.80 10.57 -13.03
N ALA A 166 6.61 9.55 -13.85
CA ALA A 166 5.82 8.38 -13.50
C ALA A 166 6.52 7.54 -12.42
N GLU A 167 5.76 7.01 -11.46
CA GLU A 167 6.23 6.07 -10.44
C GLU A 167 5.58 4.71 -10.69
N SER A 168 6.39 3.65 -10.66
CA SER A 168 5.88 2.28 -10.77
C SER A 168 5.35 1.79 -9.44
N LEU A 169 4.28 1.00 -9.50
CA LEU A 169 3.75 0.29 -8.34
C LEU A 169 4.72 -0.84 -7.95
N ARG A 170 5.28 -0.78 -6.73
CA ARG A 170 6.18 -1.80 -6.19
C ARG A 170 5.57 -2.45 -4.96
N LEU A 171 4.70 -3.43 -5.21
CA LEU A 171 3.83 -4.05 -4.19
C LEU A 171 4.54 -4.58 -2.94
N THR A 172 5.83 -4.91 -3.06
CA THR A 172 6.62 -5.50 -1.97
C THR A 172 7.53 -4.50 -1.26
N LEU A 173 7.79 -3.35 -1.87
CA LEU A 173 8.76 -2.36 -1.36
C LEU A 173 8.07 -1.06 -0.94
N ASP A 174 6.96 -0.70 -1.59
CA ASP A 174 6.22 0.50 -1.25
C ASP A 174 5.49 0.34 0.09
N PRO A 175 5.46 1.39 0.92
CA PRO A 175 4.75 1.36 2.18
C PRO A 175 3.26 1.12 1.95
N ILE A 176 2.64 0.34 2.84
CA ILE A 176 1.21 0.05 2.75
C ILE A 176 0.45 1.18 3.44
N ASP A 177 -0.42 1.90 2.74
CA ASP A 177 -1.31 2.87 3.36
C ASP A 177 -2.36 2.15 4.23
N MET A 178 -2.05 2.00 5.52
CA MET A 178 -2.91 1.35 6.50
C MET A 178 -3.99 2.32 7.00
N LEU A 179 -5.22 2.16 6.51
CA LEU A 179 -6.36 2.87 7.07
C LEU A 179 -6.80 2.23 8.39
N HIS A 180 -6.82 3.02 9.48
CA HIS A 180 -7.40 2.57 10.74
C HIS A 180 -8.90 2.34 10.58
N ARG A 181 -9.33 1.13 10.92
CA ARG A 181 -10.75 0.76 10.98
C ARG A 181 -11.14 0.66 12.44
N SER A 182 -12.04 1.53 12.89
CA SER A 182 -12.49 1.59 14.29
C SER A 182 -13.02 0.25 14.78
N LEU A 183 -12.97 0.01 16.10
CA LEU A 183 -13.45 -1.24 16.69
C LEU A 183 -14.95 -1.43 16.41
N ALA A 184 -15.72 -0.34 16.42
CA ALA A 184 -17.12 -0.34 16.03
C ALA A 184 -17.33 -0.81 14.58
N CYS A 185 -16.45 -0.37 13.68
CA CYS A 185 -16.48 -0.77 12.29
C CYS A 185 -16.09 -2.26 12.14
N ALA A 186 -15.03 -2.71 12.83
CA ALA A 186 -14.55 -4.09 12.84
C ALA A 186 -15.60 -5.07 13.38
N SER A 187 -16.21 -4.76 14.53
CA SER A 187 -17.29 -5.55 15.12
C SER A 187 -18.51 -5.66 14.20
N ALA A 188 -18.90 -4.57 13.52
CA ALA A 188 -19.99 -4.61 12.54
C ALA A 188 -19.73 -5.59 11.38
N LEU A 189 -18.49 -5.73 10.89
CA LEU A 189 -18.19 -6.73 9.85
C LEU A 189 -18.28 -8.16 10.35
N LEU A 190 -17.81 -8.41 11.57
CA LEU A 190 -17.85 -9.73 12.19
C LEU A 190 -19.30 -10.19 12.42
N THR A 191 -20.20 -9.27 12.76
CA THR A 191 -21.62 -9.56 12.88
C THR A 191 -22.34 -9.66 11.53
N CYS A 192 -21.78 -9.08 10.46
CA CYS A 192 -22.41 -9.01 9.13
C CYS A 192 -22.00 -10.10 8.14
N SER A 193 -21.21 -11.12 8.50
CA SER A 193 -20.89 -12.24 7.58
C SER A 193 -21.27 -13.60 8.19
N PRO A 194 -22.00 -14.50 7.47
CA PRO A 194 -21.99 -14.69 6.02
C PRO A 194 -23.39 -14.89 5.40
N THR A 195 -24.12 -13.84 4.99
CA THR A 195 -25.28 -14.00 4.07
C THR A 195 -25.52 -12.87 3.09
N SER A 196 -24.83 -11.73 3.20
CA SER A 196 -25.03 -10.60 2.28
C SER A 196 -23.71 -10.23 1.63
N GLY A 197 -23.62 -10.44 0.31
CA GLY A 197 -22.52 -10.04 -0.56
C GLY A 197 -22.35 -8.51 -0.62
N CYS A 198 -21.91 -7.92 0.49
CA CYS A 198 -21.49 -6.53 0.54
C CYS A 198 -20.07 -6.42 -0.01
N SER A 199 -19.98 -6.16 -1.31
CA SER A 199 -18.79 -5.60 -1.94
C SER A 199 -18.41 -4.29 -1.23
N ALA A 200 -17.27 -4.28 -0.56
CA ALA A 200 -16.72 -3.07 0.05
C ALA A 200 -16.38 -2.03 -1.03
N PRO A 201 -16.72 -0.74 -0.85
CA PRO A 201 -16.19 0.31 -1.70
C PRO A 201 -14.69 0.41 -1.44
N GLY A 202 -13.89 0.21 -2.49
CA GLY A 202 -12.45 0.39 -2.47
C GLY A 202 -12.10 1.77 -1.93
N SER A 203 -11.31 1.78 -0.86
CA SER A 203 -10.75 3.00 -0.29
C SER A 203 -9.90 3.71 -1.35
N ILE A 204 -10.18 5.00 -1.51
CA ILE A 204 -9.40 5.96 -2.28
C ILE A 204 -7.99 5.96 -1.69
N PHE A 205 -7.03 5.40 -2.43
CA PHE A 205 -5.60 5.56 -2.19
C PHE A 205 -5.26 7.04 -2.45
N THR A 206 -5.02 7.79 -1.39
CA THR A 206 -4.29 9.07 -1.46
C THR A 206 -2.97 8.85 -0.75
N ALA A 207 -1.93 8.58 -1.54
CA ALA A 207 -0.57 8.38 -1.06
C ALA A 207 0.05 9.70 -0.58
N PRO A 208 0.62 9.75 0.64
CA PRO A 208 1.69 10.68 0.97
C PRO A 208 3.05 10.00 0.83
N ARG A 209 3.96 10.70 0.16
CA ARG A 209 5.31 10.29 -0.25
C ARG A 209 6.24 9.98 0.92
N SER A 210 6.94 8.85 0.85
CA SER A 210 8.27 8.70 1.44
C SER A 210 9.06 7.59 0.73
N PRO A 211 10.33 7.80 0.34
CA PRO A 211 11.14 6.76 -0.28
C PRO A 211 11.66 5.81 0.80
N ALA A 212 11.11 4.60 0.87
CA ALA A 212 11.74 3.51 1.61
C ALA A 212 12.90 2.95 0.77
N SER A 213 14.14 3.21 1.18
CA SER A 213 15.34 2.67 0.54
C SER A 213 15.68 1.29 1.14
N SER A 214 15.24 0.21 0.50
CA SER A 214 15.80 -1.12 0.72
C SER A 214 17.00 -1.30 -0.20
N HIS A 215 18.22 -1.17 0.32
CA HIS A 215 19.45 -1.34 -0.46
C HIS A 215 19.62 -2.79 -0.94
N CYS A 216 20.01 -2.96 -2.22
CA CYS A 216 20.55 -4.21 -2.74
C CYS A 216 21.68 -4.70 -1.86
N SER A 217 21.57 -5.91 -1.30
CA SER A 217 22.74 -6.63 -0.81
C SER A 217 23.50 -7.18 -2.02
N PRO A 218 24.84 -7.04 -2.08
CA PRO A 218 25.63 -7.53 -3.21
C PRO A 218 25.40 -9.03 -3.35
N SER A 219 24.99 -9.44 -4.56
CA SER A 219 24.83 -10.85 -4.94
C SER A 219 26.14 -11.57 -4.64
N ALA A 220 26.10 -12.51 -3.69
CA ALA A 220 27.25 -13.31 -3.32
C ALA A 220 27.60 -14.22 -4.50
N HIS A 221 28.46 -13.73 -5.38
CA HIS A 221 29.04 -14.48 -6.48
C HIS A 221 29.82 -15.66 -5.89
N LYS A 222 29.23 -16.86 -5.89
CA LYS A 222 29.98 -18.10 -5.70
C LYS A 222 30.57 -18.48 -7.06
N PRO A 223 31.90 -18.47 -7.22
CA PRO A 223 32.52 -18.95 -8.45
C PRO A 223 32.38 -20.47 -8.50
N SER A 224 31.97 -20.97 -9.66
CA SER A 224 32.12 -22.38 -10.08
C SER A 224 32.99 -22.41 -11.32
#